data_AF-A0A812VSU0-F1
#
_entry.id   AF-A0A812VSU0-F1
#
_cell.length_a   1.000
_cell.length_b   1.000
_cell.length_c   1.000
_cell.angle_alpha   90.00
_cell.angle_beta   90.00
_cell.angle_gamma   90.00
#
_symmetry.space_group_name_H-M   'P 1'
#
loop_
_entity.id
_entity.type
_entity.pdbx_description
1 polymer ?
#
loop_
_entity_poly.entity_id
_entity_poly.type
_entity_poly.pdbx_seq_one_letter_code
_entity_poly.pdbx_strand_id
1 'polypeptide(L)'
;MCPYHCAVGELLCSGLVGLEVQSSEDRAAMMTIELAFLLLVFFGVTIFGQQLIYWSMYNARRAEEALSAAVEARHGLIEKLCDAEIELSGELGLLEASPSFRAIVGVDLAEWKGTFLDFLVAGDVQRVKEFLQNAGKQGASSCIHATLKRRDGCGIEARFYHAEQSGRSDACKHRLALLVLSNTES
;
A
#
# COMPACT_ATOMS: atom_id res chain seq x y z
N MET A 1 11.59 29.76 2.25
CA MET A 1 12.35 30.98 1.88
C MET A 1 12.71 30.87 0.41
N CYS A 2 11.97 31.55 -0.46
CA CYS A 2 12.16 31.49 -1.92
C CYS A 2 13.07 32.65 -2.39
N PRO A 3 14.08 32.40 -3.24
CA PRO A 3 15.07 33.39 -3.66
C PRO A 3 14.67 34.15 -4.94
N TYR A 4 13.37 34.30 -5.22
CA TYR A 4 12.89 34.89 -6.49
C TYR A 4 12.56 36.39 -6.43
N HIS A 5 12.74 37.04 -5.28
CA HIS A 5 12.34 38.44 -5.10
C HIS A 5 13.39 39.49 -5.47
N CYS A 6 14.63 39.12 -5.80
CA CYS A 6 15.69 40.11 -5.95
C CYS A 6 15.98 40.59 -7.39
N ALA A 7 15.53 39.87 -8.43
CA ALA A 7 15.94 40.19 -9.81
C ALA A 7 15.03 41.20 -10.54
N VAL A 8 13.86 41.54 -9.98
CA VAL A 8 12.87 42.41 -10.64
C VAL A 8 13.12 43.90 -10.36
N GLY A 9 13.95 44.22 -9.35
CA GLY A 9 14.20 45.61 -8.93
C GLY A 9 15.14 46.42 -9.83
N GLU A 10 16.03 45.78 -10.60
CA GLU A 10 17.07 46.50 -11.35
C GLU A 10 16.68 46.82 -12.80
N LEU A 11 15.63 46.21 -13.35
CA LEU A 11 15.23 46.43 -14.76
C LEU A 11 14.38 47.70 -14.98
N LEU A 12 13.91 48.35 -13.90
CA LEU A 12 13.05 49.53 -13.97
C LEU A 12 13.79 50.87 -13.93
N CYS A 13 15.10 50.88 -13.66
CA CYS A 13 15.84 52.13 -13.41
C CYS A 13 16.71 52.64 -14.58
N SER A 14 16.86 51.88 -15.67
CA SER A 14 17.81 52.26 -16.76
C SER A 14 17.18 53.07 -17.91
N GLY A 15 15.87 53.26 -17.94
CA GLY A 15 15.17 53.92 -19.07
C GLY A 15 14.83 55.39 -18.86
N LEU A 16 15.27 56.00 -17.74
CA LEU A 16 15.01 57.40 -17.44
C LEU A 16 16.06 58.29 -18.13
N VAL A 17 15.58 59.33 -18.81
CA VAL A 17 16.32 60.50 -19.33
C VAL A 17 16.88 60.37 -20.75
N GLY A 18 16.19 61.01 -21.70
CA GLY A 18 16.81 61.53 -22.93
C GLY A 18 16.40 60.84 -24.23
N LEU A 19 15.26 61.22 -24.81
CA LEU A 19 15.09 61.50 -26.26
C LEU A 19 13.61 61.80 -26.51
N GLU A 20 13.28 63.05 -26.26
CA GLU A 20 11.98 63.68 -26.12
C GLU A 20 11.17 63.76 -27.43
N VAL A 21 9.88 63.40 -27.30
CA VAL A 21 8.70 64.00 -27.95
C VAL A 21 8.33 63.61 -29.39
N GLN A 22 9.21 63.07 -30.23
CA GLN A 22 8.79 62.52 -31.55
C GLN A 22 8.96 61.00 -31.69
N SER A 23 9.61 60.36 -30.70
CA SER A 23 9.76 58.90 -30.61
C SER A 23 8.76 58.23 -29.65
N SER A 24 7.82 58.99 -29.07
CA SER A 24 6.96 58.48 -27.99
C SER A 24 5.80 57.60 -28.47
N GLU A 25 5.25 57.82 -29.66
CA GLU A 25 4.20 56.94 -30.23
C GLU A 25 4.79 55.59 -30.66
N ASP A 26 5.91 55.59 -31.39
CA ASP A 26 6.58 54.35 -31.81
C ASP A 26 7.14 53.57 -30.61
N ARG A 27 7.66 54.26 -29.58
CA ARG A 27 8.08 53.61 -28.33
C ARG A 27 6.90 53.07 -27.51
N ALA A 28 5.76 53.76 -27.49
CA ALA A 28 4.56 53.25 -26.83
C ALA A 28 4.02 52.01 -27.55
N ALA A 29 4.00 52.01 -28.89
CA ALA A 29 3.63 50.83 -29.68
C ALA A 29 4.59 49.66 -29.41
N MET A 30 5.90 49.92 -29.40
CA MET A 30 6.93 48.90 -29.12
C MET A 30 6.82 48.34 -27.69
N MET A 31 6.62 49.18 -26.67
CA MET A 31 6.38 48.73 -25.29
C MET A 31 5.10 47.89 -25.17
N THR A 32 4.05 48.25 -25.92
CA THR A 32 2.79 47.51 -25.90
C THR A 32 2.96 46.12 -26.50
N ILE A 33 3.74 46.00 -27.58
CA ILE A 33 4.07 44.72 -28.22
C ILE A 33 4.92 43.84 -27.29
N GLU A 34 5.93 44.41 -26.64
CA GLU A 34 6.78 43.67 -25.67
C GLU A 34 5.98 43.19 -24.46
N LEU A 35 5.10 44.05 -23.91
CA LEU A 35 4.21 43.68 -22.81
C LEU A 35 3.23 42.56 -23.23
N ALA A 36 2.65 42.67 -24.44
CA ALA A 36 1.77 41.64 -24.98
C ALA A 36 2.50 40.32 -25.18
N PHE A 37 3.75 40.35 -25.65
CA PHE A 37 4.58 39.15 -25.79
C PHE A 37 4.91 38.51 -24.44
N LEU A 38 5.31 39.31 -23.44
CA LEU A 38 5.57 38.83 -22.09
C LEU A 38 4.32 38.22 -21.44
N LEU A 39 3.15 38.85 -21.62
CA LEU A 39 1.89 38.30 -21.16
C LEU A 39 1.57 36.97 -21.86
N LEU A 40 1.77 36.89 -23.17
CA LEU A 40 1.51 35.67 -23.94
C LEU A 40 2.43 34.51 -23.50
N VAL A 41 3.71 34.79 -23.27
CA VAL A 41 4.66 33.81 -22.72
C VAL A 41 4.25 33.40 -21.30
N PHE A 42 3.87 34.34 -20.45
CA PHE A 42 3.44 34.06 -19.08
C PHE A 42 2.16 33.21 -19.04
N PHE A 43 1.17 33.51 -19.86
CA PHE A 43 -0.04 32.70 -20.01
C PHE A 43 0.29 31.30 -20.56
N GLY A 44 1.18 31.20 -21.54
CA GLY A 44 1.63 29.92 -22.08
C GLY A 44 2.29 29.03 -21.02
N VAL A 45 3.23 29.58 -20.24
CA VAL A 45 3.96 28.83 -19.20
C VAL A 45 3.04 28.41 -18.05
N THR A 46 2.10 29.28 -17.63
CA THR A 46 1.16 28.96 -16.55
C THR A 46 0.16 27.88 -16.94
N ILE A 47 -0.42 27.95 -18.15
CA ILE A 47 -1.34 26.93 -18.68
C ILE A 47 -0.61 25.60 -18.86
N PHE A 48 0.60 25.61 -19.43
CA PHE A 48 1.38 24.39 -19.63
C PHE A 48 1.82 23.76 -18.30
N GLY A 49 2.20 24.58 -17.31
CA GLY A 49 2.53 24.13 -15.96
C GLY A 49 1.34 23.47 -15.25
N GLN A 50 0.14 24.06 -15.37
CA GLN A 50 -1.08 23.46 -14.80
C GLN A 50 -1.43 22.12 -15.45
N GLN A 51 -1.27 21.99 -16.77
CA GLN A 51 -1.49 20.74 -17.50
C GLN A 51 -0.55 19.62 -17.03
N LEU A 52 0.74 19.93 -16.82
CA LEU A 52 1.72 18.96 -16.31
C LEU A 52 1.41 18.48 -14.89
N ILE A 53 0.97 19.38 -14.01
CA ILE A 53 0.55 19.03 -12.64
C ILE A 53 -0.70 18.14 -12.69
N TYR A 54 -1.66 18.48 -13.55
CA TYR A 54 -2.87 17.66 -13.69
C TYR A 54 -2.55 16.25 -14.21
N TRP A 55 -1.66 16.16 -15.21
CA TRP A 55 -1.22 14.88 -15.77
C TRP A 55 -0.46 14.01 -14.74
N SER A 56 0.39 14.63 -13.92
CA SER A 56 1.11 13.89 -12.86
C SER A 56 0.17 13.37 -11.78
N MET A 57 -0.82 14.16 -11.35
CA MET A 57 -1.83 13.73 -10.38
C MET A 57 -2.75 12.63 -10.95
N TYR A 58 -3.11 12.72 -12.23
CA TYR A 58 -3.89 11.69 -12.91
C TYR A 58 -3.14 10.36 -12.95
N ASN A 59 -1.86 10.38 -13.34
CA ASN A 59 -1.04 9.17 -13.37
C ASN A 59 -0.80 8.59 -11.98
N ALA A 60 -0.59 9.43 -10.96
CA ALA A 60 -0.45 8.99 -9.58
C ALA A 60 -1.72 8.26 -9.10
N ARG A 61 -2.90 8.85 -9.32
CA ARG A 61 -4.18 8.22 -8.97
C ARG A 61 -4.40 6.91 -9.72
N ARG A 62 -4.08 6.88 -11.02
CA ARG A 62 -4.22 5.67 -11.82
C ARG A 62 -3.27 4.55 -11.36
N ALA A 63 -2.07 4.91 -10.89
CA ALA A 63 -1.13 3.96 -10.29
C ALA A 63 -1.62 3.47 -8.93
N GLU A 64 -2.18 4.36 -8.09
CA GLU A 64 -2.81 3.99 -6.82
C GLU A 64 -4.02 3.07 -7.01
N GLU A 65 -4.90 3.38 -7.97
CA GLU A 65 -6.04 2.54 -8.33
C GLU A 65 -5.60 1.19 -8.89
N ALA A 66 -4.59 1.15 -9.76
CA ALA A 66 -4.03 -0.10 -10.27
C ALA A 66 -3.37 -0.93 -9.15
N LEU A 67 -2.71 -0.28 -8.19
CA LEU A 67 -2.14 -0.94 -7.02
C LEU A 67 -3.25 -1.48 -6.11
N SER A 68 -4.28 -0.67 -5.83
CA SER A 68 -5.45 -1.08 -5.03
C SER A 68 -6.17 -2.26 -5.67
N ALA A 69 -6.41 -2.22 -6.98
CA ALA A 69 -7.02 -3.31 -7.72
C ALA A 69 -6.14 -4.57 -7.74
N ALA A 70 -4.81 -4.43 -7.85
CA ALA A 70 -3.88 -5.57 -7.76
C ALA A 70 -3.84 -6.17 -6.35
N VAL A 71 -3.93 -5.32 -5.32
CA VAL A 71 -4.00 -5.73 -3.91
C VAL A 71 -5.33 -6.42 -3.63
N GLU A 72 -6.46 -5.89 -4.07
CA GLU A 72 -7.78 -6.52 -3.98
C GLU A 72 -7.85 -7.83 -4.77
N ALA A 73 -7.28 -7.88 -5.97
CA ALA A 73 -7.18 -9.11 -6.74
C ALA A 73 -6.30 -10.15 -6.02
N ARG A 74 -5.20 -9.74 -5.38
CA ARG A 74 -4.37 -10.62 -4.55
C ARG A 74 -5.13 -11.11 -3.32
N HIS A 75 -5.88 -10.25 -2.64
CA HIS A 75 -6.71 -10.64 -1.49
C HIS A 75 -7.84 -11.59 -1.88
N GLY A 76 -8.56 -11.30 -2.97
CA GLY A 76 -9.59 -12.19 -3.51
C GLY A 76 -9.03 -13.51 -4.05
N LEU A 77 -7.77 -13.52 -4.49
CA LEU A 77 -7.06 -14.76 -4.82
C LEU A 77 -6.66 -15.53 -3.55
N ILE A 78 -6.20 -14.89 -2.48
CA ILE A 78 -5.89 -15.55 -1.21
C ILE A 78 -7.16 -16.14 -0.59
N GLU A 79 -8.27 -15.41 -0.55
CA GLU A 79 -9.55 -15.94 -0.05
C GLU A 79 -10.12 -17.09 -0.91
N LYS A 80 -9.80 -17.13 -2.21
CA LYS A 80 -10.21 -18.22 -3.12
C LYS A 80 -9.22 -19.40 -3.19
N LEU A 81 -7.95 -19.17 -2.87
CA LEU A 81 -6.86 -20.16 -2.99
C LEU A 81 -6.44 -20.74 -1.64
N CYS A 82 -6.74 -20.08 -0.53
CA CYS A 82 -6.44 -20.63 0.79
C CYS A 82 -7.48 -21.68 1.16
N ASP A 83 -6.98 -22.85 1.53
CA ASP A 83 -7.81 -23.98 1.93
C ASP A 83 -8.55 -23.70 3.24
N ALA A 84 -8.00 -22.84 4.10
CA ALA A 84 -8.60 -22.50 5.38
C ALA A 84 -8.11 -21.17 5.96
N GLU A 85 -8.90 -20.61 6.88
CA GLU A 85 -8.55 -19.42 7.66
C GLU A 85 -8.76 -19.64 9.17
N ILE A 86 -7.94 -18.96 9.97
CA ILE A 86 -8.03 -18.92 11.44
C ILE A 86 -7.76 -17.51 11.98
N GLU A 87 -8.44 -17.20 13.09
CA GLU A 87 -8.26 -15.97 13.86
C GLU A 87 -7.75 -16.30 15.26
N LEU A 88 -6.71 -15.59 15.67
CA LEU A 88 -6.00 -15.81 16.92
C LEU A 88 -6.06 -14.57 17.82
N SER A 89 -6.22 -14.82 19.11
CA SER A 89 -6.06 -13.83 20.16
C SER A 89 -4.58 -13.44 20.33
N GLY A 90 -4.32 -12.40 21.13
CA GLY A 90 -2.96 -11.99 21.46
C GLY A 90 -2.13 -13.05 22.21
N GLU A 91 -2.78 -14.01 22.85
CA GLU A 91 -2.15 -15.16 23.51
C GLU A 91 -2.08 -16.40 22.60
N LEU A 92 -2.41 -16.24 21.32
CA LEU A 92 -2.47 -17.32 20.32
C LEU A 92 -3.55 -18.36 20.60
N GLY A 93 -4.58 -17.99 21.37
CA GLY A 93 -5.80 -18.79 21.49
C GLY A 93 -6.64 -18.67 20.21
N LEU A 94 -7.25 -19.76 19.76
CA LEU A 94 -8.18 -19.71 18.63
C LEU A 94 -9.47 -19.00 19.03
N LEU A 95 -9.78 -17.91 18.34
CA LEU A 95 -11.04 -17.19 18.47
C LEU A 95 -12.06 -17.73 17.48
N GLU A 96 -11.64 -17.88 16.23
CA GLU A 96 -12.46 -18.37 15.14
C GLU A 96 -11.61 -19.22 14.19
N ALA A 97 -12.23 -20.21 13.57
CA ALA A 97 -11.64 -21.00 12.52
C ALA A 97 -12.71 -21.41 11.52
N SER A 98 -12.35 -21.27 10.25
CA SER A 98 -13.15 -21.70 9.11
C SER A 98 -13.53 -23.19 9.20
N PRO A 99 -14.68 -23.61 8.64
CA PRO A 99 -15.08 -25.02 8.59
C PRO A 99 -14.00 -25.91 7.96
N SER A 100 -13.32 -25.42 6.93
CA SER A 100 -12.23 -26.14 6.28
C SER A 100 -11.04 -26.38 7.22
N PHE A 101 -10.66 -25.40 8.06
CA PHE A 101 -9.63 -25.61 9.07
C PHE A 101 -10.01 -26.75 10.03
N ARG A 102 -11.26 -26.76 10.50
CA ARG A 102 -11.77 -27.80 11.41
C ARG A 102 -11.74 -29.17 10.77
N ALA A 103 -12.09 -29.26 9.48
CA ALA A 103 -12.01 -30.49 8.69
C ALA A 103 -10.55 -30.93 8.49
N ILE A 104 -9.62 -29.99 8.26
CA ILE A 104 -8.20 -30.27 8.12
C ILE A 104 -7.61 -30.78 9.43
N VAL A 105 -7.90 -30.18 10.57
CA VAL A 105 -7.24 -30.54 11.83
C VAL A 105 -7.97 -31.66 12.59
N GLY A 106 -9.27 -31.83 12.32
CA GLY A 106 -10.12 -32.86 12.94
C GLY A 106 -10.58 -32.50 14.36
N VAL A 107 -10.70 -31.20 14.65
CA VAL A 107 -11.07 -30.70 15.99
C VAL A 107 -12.21 -29.70 15.89
N ASP A 108 -13.19 -29.83 16.79
CA ASP A 108 -14.23 -28.82 16.97
C ASP A 108 -13.74 -27.73 17.93
N LEU A 109 -13.86 -26.47 17.50
CA LEU A 109 -13.46 -25.29 18.28
C LEU A 109 -14.20 -25.21 19.61
N ALA A 110 -15.46 -25.66 19.67
CA ALA A 110 -16.26 -25.59 20.88
C ALA A 110 -15.69 -26.45 22.03
N GLU A 111 -14.94 -27.50 21.70
CA GLU A 111 -14.35 -28.43 22.67
C GLU A 111 -12.87 -28.14 22.94
N TRP A 112 -12.26 -27.24 22.17
CA TRP A 112 -10.84 -26.97 22.22
C TRP A 112 -10.46 -26.00 23.34
N LYS A 113 -9.51 -26.39 24.19
CA LYS A 113 -9.00 -25.59 25.33
C LYS A 113 -7.47 -25.39 25.29
N GLY A 114 -6.91 -25.27 24.10
CA GLY A 114 -5.47 -25.06 23.89
C GLY A 114 -5.16 -23.82 23.05
N THR A 115 -3.89 -23.68 22.69
CA THR A 115 -3.42 -22.62 21.80
C THR A 115 -3.27 -23.15 20.37
N PHE A 116 -3.21 -22.26 19.40
CA PHE A 116 -2.91 -22.64 18.01
C PHE A 116 -1.58 -23.41 17.87
N LEU A 117 -0.63 -23.16 18.76
CA LEU A 117 0.69 -23.80 18.74
C LEU A 117 0.64 -25.30 19.02
N ASP A 118 -0.41 -25.79 19.69
CA ASP A 118 -0.55 -27.22 19.97
C ASP A 118 -0.89 -28.02 18.70
N PHE A 119 -1.34 -27.34 17.65
CA PHE A 119 -1.50 -27.90 16.32
C PHE A 119 -0.21 -27.90 15.52
N LEU A 120 0.92 -27.42 16.04
CA LEU A 120 2.19 -27.45 15.33
C LEU A 120 3.06 -28.61 15.83
N VAL A 121 3.89 -29.14 14.93
CA VAL A 121 4.97 -30.04 15.33
C VAL A 121 6.00 -29.26 16.17
N ALA A 122 6.58 -29.89 17.19
CA ALA A 122 7.45 -29.24 18.17
C ALA A 122 8.62 -28.45 17.54
N GLY A 123 9.16 -28.90 16.40
CA GLY A 123 10.23 -28.21 15.68
C GLY A 123 9.83 -26.89 15.03
N ASP A 124 8.53 -26.65 14.84
CA ASP A 124 8.02 -25.48 14.11
C ASP A 124 7.46 -24.40 15.03
N VAL A 125 7.16 -24.73 16.28
CA VAL A 125 6.55 -23.84 17.28
C VAL A 125 7.33 -22.53 17.41
N GLN A 126 8.65 -22.59 17.58
CA GLN A 126 9.47 -21.40 17.80
C GLN A 126 9.52 -20.50 16.55
N ARG A 127 9.66 -21.10 15.37
CA ARG A 127 9.70 -20.37 14.10
C ARG A 127 8.38 -19.66 13.81
N VAL A 128 7.26 -20.31 14.10
CA VAL A 128 5.93 -19.72 13.92
C VAL A 128 5.66 -18.60 14.94
N LYS A 129 6.14 -18.71 16.19
CA LYS A 129 6.07 -17.61 17.15
C LYS A 129 6.83 -16.37 16.67
N GLU A 130 8.06 -16.55 16.19
CA GLU A 130 8.88 -15.45 15.66
C GLU A 130 8.22 -14.82 14.43
N PHE A 131 7.67 -15.65 13.54
CA PHE A 131 6.89 -15.19 12.40
C PHE A 131 5.71 -14.30 12.83
N LEU A 132 4.90 -14.74 13.79
CA LEU A 132 3.74 -13.98 14.28
C LEU A 132 4.13 -12.67 14.97
N GLN A 133 5.22 -12.66 15.73
CA GLN A 133 5.76 -11.46 16.36
C GLN A 133 6.26 -10.43 15.33
N ASN A 134 6.85 -10.91 14.22
CA ASN A 134 7.39 -10.07 13.16
C ASN A 134 6.35 -9.64 12.12
N ALA A 135 5.27 -10.41 11.95
CA ALA A 135 4.23 -10.12 10.97
C ALA A 135 3.55 -8.76 11.21
N GLY A 136 3.36 -8.37 12.48
CA GLY A 136 2.86 -7.03 12.84
C GLY A 136 3.81 -5.88 12.47
N LYS A 137 5.07 -6.15 12.12
CA LYS A 137 6.07 -5.15 11.73
C LYS A 137 6.36 -5.12 10.23
N GLN A 138 6.17 -6.24 9.54
CA GLN A 138 6.59 -6.42 8.13
C GLN A 138 5.42 -6.30 7.12
N GLY A 139 4.17 -6.19 7.60
CA GLY A 139 2.98 -6.13 6.75
C GLY A 139 2.56 -7.50 6.19
N ALA A 140 1.37 -7.57 5.60
CA ALA A 140 0.61 -8.79 5.20
C ALA A 140 1.24 -9.65 4.08
N SER A 141 2.56 -9.59 3.88
CA SER A 141 3.25 -10.32 2.80
C SER A 141 4.25 -11.36 3.30
N SER A 142 4.40 -11.53 4.61
CA SER A 142 5.24 -12.59 5.16
C SER A 142 4.51 -13.94 5.10
N CYS A 143 5.25 -15.00 4.75
CA CYS A 143 4.77 -16.38 4.82
C CYS A 143 5.75 -17.28 5.56
N ILE A 144 5.24 -18.34 6.17
CA ILE A 144 6.04 -19.38 6.82
C ILE A 144 5.53 -20.76 6.46
N HIS A 145 6.45 -21.68 6.21
CA HIS A 145 6.15 -23.10 6.06
C HIS A 145 6.27 -23.78 7.42
N ALA A 146 5.20 -24.43 7.88
CA ALA A 146 5.20 -25.24 9.09
C ALA A 146 4.27 -26.46 8.94
N THR A 147 4.52 -27.46 9.78
CA THR A 147 3.78 -28.72 9.80
C THR A 147 2.71 -28.67 10.87
N LEU A 148 1.46 -28.87 10.45
CA LEU A 148 0.33 -29.06 11.34
C LEU A 148 0.23 -30.52 11.79
N LYS A 149 -0.01 -30.72 13.07
CA LYS A 149 -0.35 -32.01 13.67
C LYS A 149 -1.87 -32.17 13.69
N ARG A 150 -2.38 -33.14 12.93
CA ARG A 150 -3.78 -33.56 13.02
C ARG A 150 -4.06 -34.34 14.30
N ARG A 151 -5.35 -34.43 14.66
CA ARG A 151 -5.83 -35.27 15.76
C ARG A 151 -5.50 -36.77 15.56
N ASP A 152 -5.45 -37.23 14.32
CA ASP A 152 -5.06 -38.61 13.96
C ASP A 152 -3.55 -38.89 14.12
N GLY A 153 -2.77 -37.85 14.47
CA GLY A 153 -1.31 -37.93 14.64
C GLY A 153 -0.53 -37.71 13.34
N CYS A 154 -1.19 -37.56 12.20
CA CYS A 154 -0.54 -37.29 10.92
C CYS A 154 -0.09 -35.83 10.81
N GLY A 155 1.06 -35.62 10.17
CA GLY A 155 1.59 -34.29 9.86
C GLY A 155 1.07 -33.79 8.52
N ILE A 156 0.60 -32.55 8.46
CA ILE A 156 0.22 -31.87 7.22
C ILE A 156 1.16 -30.69 7.03
N GLU A 157 1.85 -30.67 5.89
CA GLU A 157 2.62 -29.50 5.48
C GLU A 157 1.68 -28.38 5.05
N ALA A 158 1.87 -27.20 5.64
CA ALA A 158 1.05 -26.04 5.31
C ALA A 158 1.87 -24.75 5.30
N ARG A 159 1.49 -23.86 4.40
CA ARG A 159 2.03 -22.50 4.35
C ARG A 159 1.04 -21.55 4.99
N PHE A 160 1.52 -20.77 5.94
CA PHE A 160 0.76 -19.75 6.65
C PHE A 160 1.10 -18.38 6.10
N TYR A 161 0.06 -17.59 5.83
CA TYR A 161 0.16 -16.20 5.43
C TYR A 161 -0.51 -15.33 6.49
N HIS A 162 0.14 -14.24 6.86
CA HIS A 162 -0.48 -13.26 7.75
C HIS A 162 -1.41 -12.36 6.92
N ALA A 163 -2.71 -12.45 7.17
CA ALA A 163 -3.72 -11.65 6.47
C ALA A 163 -3.92 -10.29 7.16
N GLU A 164 -4.32 -9.28 6.37
CA GLU A 164 -4.60 -7.94 6.88
C GLU A 164 -5.91 -7.92 7.71
N GLN A 165 -5.90 -7.19 8.83
CA GLN A 165 -7.03 -7.11 9.76
C GLN A 165 -8.02 -6.02 9.34
N SER A 166 -8.80 -6.28 8.31
CA SER A 166 -9.87 -5.36 7.89
C SER A 166 -11.16 -5.64 8.68
N GLY A 167 -11.56 -4.69 9.55
CA GLY A 167 -12.95 -4.54 10.01
C GLY A 167 -13.48 -5.49 11.10
N ARG A 168 -12.64 -6.07 11.98
CA ARG A 168 -13.10 -7.00 13.04
C ARG A 168 -12.53 -6.70 14.44
N SER A 169 -13.17 -7.32 15.44
CA SER A 169 -13.04 -7.15 16.90
C SER A 169 -11.62 -6.92 17.42
N ASP A 170 -11.48 -5.98 18.36
CA ASP A 170 -10.23 -5.64 19.09
C ASP A 170 -9.53 -6.84 19.74
N ALA A 171 -10.22 -7.96 19.93
CA ALA A 171 -9.67 -9.19 20.51
C ALA A 171 -8.77 -9.98 19.53
N CYS A 172 -8.96 -9.80 18.21
CA CYS A 172 -8.19 -10.49 17.19
C CYS A 172 -6.85 -9.79 16.95
N LYS A 173 -5.74 -10.49 17.20
CA LYS A 173 -4.38 -9.94 17.04
C LYS A 173 -3.64 -10.52 15.84
N HIS A 174 -3.98 -11.74 15.42
CA HIS A 174 -3.41 -12.37 14.24
C HIS A 174 -4.50 -13.06 13.43
N ARG A 175 -4.50 -12.85 12.12
CA ARG A 175 -5.30 -13.61 11.16
C ARG A 175 -4.36 -14.37 10.24
N LEU A 176 -4.57 -15.67 10.14
CA LEU A 176 -3.75 -16.54 9.31
C LEU A 176 -4.61 -17.20 8.24
N ALA A 177 -4.15 -17.07 7.00
CA ALA A 177 -4.64 -17.87 5.90
C ALA A 177 -3.70 -19.08 5.72
N LEU A 178 -4.29 -20.26 5.60
CA LEU A 178 -3.63 -21.55 5.49
C LEU A 178 -3.75 -22.04 4.04
N LEU A 179 -2.63 -22.48 3.48
CA LEU A 179 -2.60 -23.24 2.24
C LEU A 179 -1.95 -24.59 2.52
N VAL A 180 -2.72 -25.67 2.36
CA VAL A 180 -2.27 -27.03 2.56
C VAL A 180 -1.43 -27.45 1.36
N LEU A 181 -0.18 -27.80 1.61
CA LEU A 181 0.71 -28.33 0.61
C LEU A 181 0.48 -29.84 0.62
N SER A 182 -0.54 -30.30 -0.13
CA SER A 182 -0.77 -31.74 -0.28
C SER A 182 0.48 -32.37 -0.91
N ASN A 183 1.07 -33.37 -0.26
CA ASN A 183 1.80 -34.37 -1.02
C ASN A 183 0.76 -35.04 -1.91
N THR A 184 0.82 -34.72 -3.20
CA THR A 184 0.12 -35.42 -4.27
C THR A 184 0.80 -36.78 -4.44
N GLU A 185 0.57 -37.69 -3.50
CA GLU A 185 0.85 -39.11 -3.72
C GLU A 185 -0.29 -39.93 -3.11
N SER A 186 -1.25 -40.27 -3.97
CA SER A 186 -1.87 -41.59 -3.98
C SER A 186 -1.84 -42.14 -5.39
#